data_AF-A0A3E0WY52-F1
#
_entry.id   AF-A0A3E0WY52-F1
#
_cell.length_a   1.000
_cell.length_b   1.000
_cell.length_c   1.000
_cell.angle_alpha   90.00
_cell.angle_beta   90.00
_cell.angle_gamma   90.00
#
_symmetry.space_group_name_H-M   'P 1'
#
loop_
_entity.id
_entity.type
_entity.pdbx_description
1 polymer ?
#
loop_
_entity_poly.entity_id
_entity_poly.type
_entity_poly.pdbx_seq_one_letter_code
_entity_poly.pdbx_strand_id
1 'polypeptide(L)'
;MRQLRLKRRELEEGFQRELLACFRKALAAPTKRTSALSLDESELSLLDNETLELDLAVEGMIGRSRTRTALPRSQLQMRLDYLLRDQQINDDNNPFDPQQVCRAFRQAAAVLELDIKSRLVIFKLFERYVASQLPGLYEEVNQRLIEHGVLPGLKHGIEIKPSAPPTASSHHSGSVAIEQGELAEALHQLLAGQKYGGAPAGSGRVAVIASRKRAYKM
;
A
#
# COMPACT_ATOMS: atom_id res chain seq x y z
N MET A 1 -6.43 31.42 -2.51
CA MET A 1 -7.81 31.18 -2.02
C MET A 1 -8.93 31.58 -2.99
N ARG A 2 -8.83 32.66 -3.77
CA ARG A 2 -9.87 33.04 -4.77
C ARG A 2 -10.01 32.02 -5.90
N GLN A 3 -8.90 31.57 -6.50
CA GLN A 3 -8.92 30.59 -7.59
C GLN A 3 -9.55 29.26 -7.18
N LEU A 4 -9.22 28.75 -5.99
CA LEU A 4 -9.86 27.56 -5.43
C LEU A 4 -11.38 27.71 -5.32
N ARG A 5 -11.89 28.88 -4.91
CA ARG A 5 -13.34 29.10 -4.79
C ARG A 5 -14.04 29.12 -6.15
N LEU A 6 -13.38 29.67 -7.18
CA LEU A 6 -13.93 29.77 -8.53
C LEU A 6 -13.92 28.43 -9.25
N LYS A 7 -12.80 27.71 -9.20
CA LYS A 7 -12.61 26.43 -9.89
C LYS A 7 -12.92 25.20 -9.02
N ARG A 8 -13.53 25.38 -7.85
CA ARG A 8 -13.84 24.31 -6.89
C ARG A 8 -14.62 23.18 -7.55
N ARG A 9 -15.71 23.54 -8.24
CA ARG A 9 -16.61 22.59 -8.88
C ARG A 9 -15.89 21.77 -9.95
N GLU A 10 -15.10 22.44 -10.78
CA GLU A 10 -14.31 21.80 -11.84
C GLU A 10 -13.27 20.84 -11.26
N LEU A 11 -12.62 21.21 -10.15
CA LEU A 11 -11.70 20.34 -9.44
C LEU A 11 -12.40 19.12 -8.83
N GLU A 12 -13.56 19.30 -8.19
CA GLU A 12 -14.33 18.21 -7.60
C GLU A 12 -14.82 17.22 -8.67
N GLU A 13 -15.40 17.74 -9.76
CA GLU A 13 -15.85 16.93 -10.90
C GLU A 13 -14.67 16.22 -11.59
N GLY A 14 -13.53 16.91 -11.74
CA GLY A 14 -12.30 16.32 -12.25
C GLY A 14 -11.79 15.17 -11.38
N PHE A 15 -11.74 15.39 -10.07
CA PHE A 15 -11.27 14.39 -9.12
C PHE A 15 -12.15 13.14 -9.13
N GLN A 16 -13.47 13.30 -9.10
CA GLN A 16 -14.41 12.18 -9.18
C GLN A 16 -14.27 11.41 -10.50
N ARG A 17 -14.14 12.14 -11.62
CA ARG A 17 -13.97 11.54 -12.94
C ARG A 17 -12.70 10.69 -13.02
N GLU A 18 -11.55 11.22 -12.58
CA GLU A 18 -10.28 10.49 -12.61
C GLU A 18 -10.30 9.28 -11.67
N LEU A 19 -10.86 9.42 -10.47
CA LEU A 19 -10.97 8.33 -9.52
C LEU A 19 -11.87 7.20 -10.08
N LEU A 20 -13.04 7.54 -10.62
CA LEU A 20 -13.94 6.55 -11.24
C LEU A 20 -13.32 5.91 -12.48
N ALA A 21 -12.57 6.66 -13.29
CA ALA A 21 -11.85 6.11 -14.43
C ALA A 21 -10.82 5.06 -13.98
N CYS A 22 -10.11 5.31 -12.88
CA CYS A 22 -9.21 4.33 -12.27
C CYS A 22 -9.95 3.05 -11.85
N PHE A 23 -11.07 3.18 -11.13
CA PHE A 23 -11.90 2.03 -10.73
C PHE A 23 -12.38 1.23 -11.94
N ARG A 24 -12.90 1.90 -12.97
CA ARG A 24 -13.35 1.23 -14.20
C ARG A 24 -12.22 0.50 -14.90
N LYS A 25 -11.04 1.12 -14.99
CA LYS A 25 -9.88 0.51 -15.63
C LYS A 25 -9.37 -0.71 -14.88
N ALA A 26 -9.41 -0.67 -13.55
CA ALA A 26 -9.00 -1.79 -12.70
C ALA A 26 -9.96 -2.98 -12.81
N LEU A 27 -11.26 -2.70 -12.88
CA LEU A 27 -12.32 -3.72 -12.95
C LEU A 27 -12.64 -4.18 -14.39
N ALA A 28 -12.15 -3.47 -15.41
CA ALA A 28 -12.35 -3.84 -16.80
C ALA A 28 -11.52 -5.09 -17.14
N ALA A 29 -12.12 -6.00 -17.93
CA ALA A 29 -11.44 -7.18 -18.45
C ALA A 29 -10.12 -6.83 -19.17
N PRO A 30 -9.11 -7.72 -19.16
CA PRO A 30 -7.76 -7.40 -19.63
C PRO A 30 -7.76 -6.98 -21.09
N THR A 31 -7.56 -5.68 -21.33
CA THR A 31 -7.21 -5.15 -22.66
C THR A 31 -5.69 -5.02 -22.75
N LYS A 32 -5.11 -5.52 -23.85
CA LYS A 32 -3.67 -5.45 -24.12
C LYS A 32 -3.21 -4.00 -24.02
N ARG A 33 -2.30 -3.72 -23.08
CA ARG A 33 -1.72 -2.37 -22.91
C ARG A 33 -0.67 -2.12 -23.99
N THR A 34 -0.94 -1.17 -24.89
CA THR A 34 0.09 -0.50 -25.69
C THR A 34 0.47 0.80 -24.99
N SER A 35 1.69 0.88 -24.45
CA SER A 35 2.26 2.12 -23.94
C SER A 35 3.35 2.59 -24.89
N ALA A 36 3.12 3.70 -25.58
CA ALA A 36 4.15 4.50 -26.20
C ALA A 36 4.24 5.81 -25.40
N LEU A 37 5.44 6.14 -24.92
CA LEU A 37 5.76 7.44 -24.34
C LEU A 37 6.96 7.97 -25.13
N SER A 38 6.80 9.14 -25.74
CA SER A 38 7.87 9.98 -26.27
C SER A 38 7.96 11.22 -25.40
N LEU A 39 9.16 11.56 -24.94
CA LEU A 39 9.45 12.78 -24.18
C LEU A 39 10.53 13.56 -24.91
N ASP A 40 10.26 14.83 -25.20
CA ASP A 40 11.20 15.81 -25.77
C ASP A 40 11.88 16.61 -24.64
N GLU A 41 13.20 16.84 -24.77
CA GLU A 41 14.13 16.99 -23.63
C GLU A 41 14.75 18.40 -23.46
N SER A 42 14.09 19.51 -23.85
CA SER A 42 14.82 20.79 -23.98
C SER A 42 14.19 22.07 -23.41
N GLU A 43 13.21 21.96 -22.51
CA GLU A 43 12.64 23.11 -21.76
C GLU A 43 12.54 22.84 -20.22
N LEU A 44 13.36 21.91 -19.74
CA LEU A 44 13.15 21.11 -18.52
C LEU A 44 13.90 21.57 -17.25
N SER A 45 14.45 22.78 -17.13
CA SER A 45 15.34 23.06 -15.97
C SER A 45 14.66 23.76 -14.77
N LEU A 46 13.71 24.67 -15.00
CA LEU A 46 13.01 25.38 -13.91
C LEU A 46 11.59 24.87 -13.65
N LEU A 47 10.87 24.47 -14.71
CA LEU A 47 9.57 23.78 -14.58
C LEU A 47 9.71 22.41 -13.88
N ASP A 48 10.88 21.80 -14.00
CA ASP A 48 11.21 20.51 -13.40
C ASP A 48 11.38 20.61 -11.89
N ASN A 49 11.98 21.68 -11.35
CA ASN A 49 12.16 21.79 -9.89
C ASN A 49 10.83 21.94 -9.13
N GLU A 50 9.89 22.75 -9.64
CA GLU A 50 8.54 22.85 -9.05
C GLU A 50 7.76 21.53 -9.20
N THR A 51 7.97 20.80 -10.30
CA THR A 51 7.36 19.49 -10.54
C THR A 51 7.93 18.44 -9.59
N LEU A 52 9.25 18.41 -9.41
CA LEU A 52 9.97 17.51 -8.51
C LEU A 52 9.57 17.75 -7.04
N GLU A 53 9.47 19.01 -6.61
CA GLU A 53 9.04 19.34 -5.25
C GLU A 53 7.61 18.84 -4.98
N LEU A 54 6.70 19.05 -5.93
CA LEU A 54 5.34 18.56 -5.84
C LEU A 54 5.29 17.02 -5.86
N ASP A 55 6.06 16.38 -6.72
CA ASP A 55 6.12 14.93 -6.84
C ASP A 55 6.65 14.29 -5.55
N LEU A 56 7.70 14.85 -4.95
CA LEU A 56 8.20 14.39 -3.66
C LEU A 56 7.16 14.53 -2.54
N ALA A 57 6.42 15.64 -2.53
CA ALA A 57 5.35 15.86 -1.56
C ALA A 57 4.22 14.83 -1.73
N VAL A 58 3.84 14.53 -2.97
CA VAL A 58 2.81 13.54 -3.31
C VAL A 58 3.27 12.13 -2.93
N GLU A 59 4.50 11.73 -3.28
CA GLU A 59 5.04 10.41 -2.91
C GLU A 59 5.14 10.24 -1.39
N GLY A 60 5.54 11.29 -0.66
CA GLY A 60 5.53 11.28 0.80
C GLY A 60 4.13 11.11 1.40
N MET A 61 3.12 11.77 0.82
CA MET A 61 1.71 11.61 1.21
C MET A 61 1.20 10.20 0.91
N ILE A 62 1.54 9.62 -0.24
CA ILE A 62 1.18 8.26 -0.63
C ILE A 62 1.78 7.26 0.36
N GLY A 63 3.08 7.38 0.66
CA GLY A 63 3.76 6.51 1.62
C GLY A 63 3.09 6.52 2.99
N ARG A 64 2.83 7.71 3.54
CA ARG A 64 2.11 7.85 4.83
C ARG A 64 0.70 7.26 4.79
N SER A 65 -0.03 7.46 3.69
CA SER A 65 -1.38 6.92 3.50
C SER A 65 -1.38 5.39 3.39
N ARG A 66 -0.38 4.80 2.69
CA ARG A 66 -0.19 3.34 2.63
C ARG A 66 0.10 2.75 3.99
N THR A 67 0.97 3.37 4.79
CA THR A 67 1.25 2.91 6.16
C THR A 67 -0.02 2.91 7.02
N ARG A 68 -0.81 3.99 6.98
CA ARG A 68 -2.06 4.11 7.77
C ARG A 68 -3.15 3.14 7.32
N THR A 69 -3.16 2.75 6.06
CA THR A 69 -4.18 1.87 5.48
C THR A 69 -3.72 0.43 5.30
N ALA A 70 -2.50 0.07 5.74
CA ALA A 70 -1.86 -1.20 5.42
C ALA A 70 -2.76 -2.42 5.70
N LEU A 71 -3.32 -2.49 6.91
CA LEU A 71 -4.19 -3.59 7.31
C LEU A 71 -5.51 -3.62 6.51
N PRO A 72 -6.40 -2.60 6.57
CA PRO A 72 -7.68 -2.66 5.87
C PRO A 72 -7.51 -2.74 4.34
N ARG A 73 -6.44 -2.16 3.78
CA ARG A 73 -6.09 -2.29 2.35
C ARG A 73 -5.67 -3.71 1.99
N SER A 74 -4.83 -4.38 2.78
CA SER A 74 -4.43 -5.77 2.51
C SER A 74 -5.60 -6.75 2.57
N GLN A 75 -6.57 -6.49 3.46
CA GLN A 75 -7.81 -7.25 3.54
C GLN A 75 -8.68 -7.06 2.30
N LEU A 76 -8.82 -5.82 1.80
CA LEU A 76 -9.48 -5.55 0.54
C LEU A 76 -8.78 -6.23 -0.63
N GLN A 77 -7.44 -6.17 -0.68
CA GLN A 77 -6.65 -6.82 -1.71
C GLN A 77 -6.96 -8.33 -1.78
N MET A 78 -6.91 -9.04 -0.66
CA MET A 78 -7.24 -10.47 -0.62
C MET A 78 -8.67 -10.77 -1.08
N ARG A 79 -9.63 -9.91 -0.75
CA ARG A 79 -11.03 -10.06 -1.20
C ARG A 79 -11.18 -9.78 -2.69
N LEU A 80 -10.48 -8.78 -3.21
CA LEU A 80 -10.44 -8.49 -4.64
C LEU A 80 -9.81 -9.64 -5.42
N ASP A 81 -8.68 -10.19 -4.97
CA ASP A 81 -8.02 -11.32 -5.63
C ASP A 81 -8.95 -12.56 -5.67
N TYR A 82 -9.76 -12.75 -4.63
CA TYR A 82 -10.78 -13.81 -4.59
C TYR A 82 -11.92 -13.58 -5.59
N LEU A 83 -12.36 -12.33 -5.77
CA LEU A 83 -13.43 -11.96 -6.70
C LEU A 83 -12.96 -11.93 -8.16
N LEU A 84 -11.72 -11.51 -8.39
CA LEU A 84 -11.15 -11.21 -9.70
C LEU A 84 -10.04 -12.22 -10.06
N ARG A 85 -10.35 -13.52 -10.02
CA ARG A 85 -9.38 -14.61 -10.17
C ARG A 85 -8.55 -14.57 -11.46
N ASP A 86 -9.11 -13.99 -12.51
CA ASP A 86 -8.47 -13.88 -13.82
C ASP A 86 -7.67 -12.58 -14.01
N GLN A 87 -7.56 -11.74 -12.97
CA GLN A 87 -6.86 -10.47 -13.00
C GLN A 87 -5.77 -10.42 -11.93
N GLN A 88 -4.55 -10.06 -12.35
CA GLN A 88 -3.47 -9.78 -11.42
C GLN A 88 -3.60 -8.34 -10.92
N ILE A 89 -4.01 -8.17 -9.67
CA ILE A 89 -4.08 -6.86 -9.03
C ILE A 89 -2.78 -6.60 -8.27
N ASN A 90 -2.14 -5.47 -8.56
CA ASN A 90 -0.93 -4.98 -7.91
C ASN A 90 -1.15 -3.53 -7.44
N ASP A 91 -0.18 -2.96 -6.71
CA ASP A 91 -0.33 -1.60 -6.16
C ASP A 91 -0.56 -0.52 -7.23
N ASP A 92 -0.13 -0.73 -8.49
CA ASP A 92 -0.30 0.23 -9.58
C ASP A 92 -1.69 0.20 -10.24
N ASN A 93 -2.39 -0.94 -10.18
CA ASN A 93 -3.71 -1.11 -10.77
C ASN A 93 -4.82 -1.26 -9.72
N ASN A 94 -4.48 -1.45 -8.44
CA ASN A 94 -5.46 -1.57 -7.36
C ASN A 94 -6.17 -0.21 -7.18
N PRO A 95 -7.50 -0.14 -7.39
CA PRO A 95 -8.22 1.12 -7.28
C PRO A 95 -8.35 1.61 -5.83
N PHE A 96 -8.06 0.77 -4.84
CA PHE A 96 -7.96 1.10 -3.42
C PHE A 96 -6.52 1.37 -2.96
N ASP A 97 -5.52 1.42 -3.87
CA ASP A 97 -4.22 1.92 -3.46
C ASP A 97 -4.29 3.46 -3.26
N PRO A 98 -3.78 4.00 -2.13
CA PRO A 98 -3.77 5.45 -1.89
C PRO A 98 -3.11 6.26 -3.01
N GLN A 99 -2.17 5.66 -3.76
CA GLN A 99 -1.57 6.27 -4.95
C GLN A 99 -2.62 6.74 -5.95
N GLN A 100 -3.68 5.95 -6.19
CA GLN A 100 -4.70 6.28 -7.17
C GLN A 100 -5.50 7.52 -6.76
N VAL A 101 -5.85 7.61 -5.48
CA VAL A 101 -6.53 8.77 -4.88
C VAL A 101 -5.66 10.02 -4.97
N CYS A 102 -4.38 9.91 -4.63
CA CYS A 102 -3.45 11.04 -4.66
C CYS A 102 -3.17 11.52 -6.10
N ARG A 103 -2.99 10.61 -7.05
CA ARG A 103 -2.76 10.93 -8.47
C ARG A 103 -3.99 11.54 -9.14
N ALA A 104 -5.19 11.01 -8.86
CA ALA A 104 -6.44 11.57 -9.34
C ALA A 104 -6.62 13.02 -8.85
N PHE A 105 -6.32 13.28 -7.57
CA PHE A 105 -6.35 14.64 -7.05
C PHE A 105 -5.30 15.53 -7.71
N ARG A 106 -4.09 15.03 -7.95
CA ARG A 106 -3.03 15.79 -8.64
C ARG A 106 -3.43 16.22 -10.04
N GLN A 107 -4.03 15.32 -10.81
CA GLN A 107 -4.53 15.62 -12.15
C GLN A 107 -5.66 16.65 -12.11
N ALA A 108 -6.62 16.49 -11.21
CA ALA A 108 -7.73 17.43 -11.06
C ALA A 108 -7.28 18.83 -10.57
N ALA A 109 -6.27 18.88 -9.70
CA ALA A 109 -5.73 20.12 -9.14
C ALA A 109 -4.93 20.95 -10.15
N ALA A 110 -4.54 20.38 -11.30
CA ALA A 110 -3.81 21.09 -12.35
C ALA A 110 -4.60 22.32 -12.87
N VAL A 111 -5.93 22.28 -12.82
CA VAL A 111 -6.80 23.39 -13.25
C VAL A 111 -6.61 24.65 -12.40
N LEU A 112 -6.12 24.55 -11.17
CA LEU A 112 -6.08 25.69 -10.25
C LEU A 112 -5.00 26.73 -10.60
N GLU A 113 -4.05 26.39 -11.49
CA GLU A 113 -2.96 27.29 -11.95
C GLU A 113 -2.26 28.02 -10.79
N LEU A 114 -1.96 27.28 -9.71
CA LEU A 114 -1.34 27.82 -8.50
C LEU A 114 0.18 27.78 -8.59
N ASP A 115 0.83 28.67 -7.85
CA ASP A 115 2.27 28.60 -7.55
C ASP A 115 2.59 27.39 -6.66
N ILE A 116 3.86 26.94 -6.66
CA ILE A 116 4.29 25.74 -5.94
C ILE A 116 3.93 25.75 -4.45
N LYS A 117 4.12 26.88 -3.75
CA LYS A 117 3.82 26.98 -2.30
C LYS A 117 2.33 26.80 -2.04
N SER A 118 1.49 27.45 -2.84
CA SER A 118 0.04 27.28 -2.77
C SER A 118 -0.39 25.84 -3.08
N ARG A 119 0.22 25.18 -4.08
CA ARG A 119 -0.06 23.76 -4.38
C ARG A 119 0.26 22.88 -3.19
N LEU A 120 1.45 23.00 -2.61
CA LEU A 120 1.86 22.18 -1.46
C LEU A 120 0.90 22.33 -0.27
N VAL A 121 0.39 23.54 0.00
CA VAL A 121 -0.63 23.76 1.03
C VAL A 121 -1.91 23.01 0.70
N ILE A 122 -2.39 23.08 -0.54
CA ILE A 122 -3.60 22.36 -0.97
C ILE A 122 -3.43 20.84 -0.82
N PHE A 123 -2.28 20.29 -1.21
CA PHE A 123 -2.00 18.86 -1.04
C PHE A 123 -1.90 18.45 0.43
N LYS A 124 -1.30 19.28 1.28
CA LYS A 124 -1.26 19.04 2.72
C LYS A 124 -2.66 19.05 3.35
N LEU A 125 -3.55 19.94 2.88
CA LEU A 125 -4.95 19.96 3.31
C LEU A 125 -5.70 18.73 2.78
N PHE A 126 -5.45 18.32 1.54
CA PHE A 126 -6.00 17.10 0.98
C PHE A 126 -5.59 15.86 1.79
N GLU A 127 -4.31 15.74 2.16
CA GLU A 127 -3.83 14.66 3.04
C GLU A 127 -4.58 14.66 4.37
N ARG A 128 -4.75 15.85 4.97
CA ARG A 128 -5.37 16.01 6.29
C ARG A 128 -6.87 15.70 6.30
N TYR A 129 -7.59 16.05 5.25
CA TYR A 129 -9.07 15.99 5.25
C TYR A 129 -9.66 14.89 4.37
N VAL A 130 -8.94 14.42 3.36
CA VAL A 130 -9.43 13.40 2.42
C VAL A 130 -8.66 12.09 2.60
N ALA A 131 -7.33 12.12 2.47
CA ALA A 131 -6.53 10.89 2.58
C ALA A 131 -6.59 10.26 3.99
N SER A 132 -6.75 11.09 5.03
CA SER A 132 -6.94 10.65 6.41
C SER A 132 -8.20 9.81 6.64
N GLN A 133 -9.20 9.90 5.74
CA GLN A 133 -10.46 9.17 5.84
C GLN A 133 -10.39 7.78 5.17
N LEU A 134 -9.33 7.49 4.41
CA LEU A 134 -9.18 6.21 3.70
C LEU A 134 -9.25 4.97 4.60
N PRO A 135 -8.67 4.94 5.81
CA PRO A 135 -8.77 3.77 6.68
C PRO A 135 -10.22 3.37 6.99
N GLY A 136 -11.05 4.35 7.43
CA GLY A 136 -12.46 4.10 7.73
C GLY A 136 -13.27 3.71 6.50
N LEU A 137 -13.01 4.35 5.36
CA LEU A 137 -13.63 3.95 4.08
C LEU A 137 -13.29 2.49 3.72
N TYR A 138 -12.05 2.06 3.92
CA TYR A 138 -11.64 0.70 3.59
C TYR A 138 -12.25 -0.33 4.55
N GLU A 139 -12.43 0.02 5.82
CA GLU A 139 -13.17 -0.80 6.78
C GLU A 139 -14.64 -0.97 6.37
N GLU A 140 -15.31 0.11 5.98
CA GLU A 140 -16.70 0.05 5.49
C GLU A 140 -16.83 -0.83 4.23
N VAL A 141 -15.90 -0.72 3.28
CA VAL A 141 -15.90 -1.55 2.07
C VAL A 141 -15.65 -3.02 2.43
N ASN A 142 -14.68 -3.31 3.32
CA ASN A 142 -14.43 -4.67 3.79
C ASN A 142 -15.69 -5.26 4.45
N GLN A 143 -16.36 -4.48 5.29
CA GLN A 143 -17.57 -4.91 5.99
C GLN A 143 -18.70 -5.26 5.01
N ARG A 144 -18.93 -4.42 4.00
CA ARG A 144 -19.92 -4.74 2.94
C ARG A 144 -19.56 -6.01 2.18
N LEU A 145 -18.28 -6.23 1.87
CA LEU A 145 -17.84 -7.45 1.21
C LEU A 145 -18.06 -8.69 2.11
N ILE A 146 -17.81 -8.59 3.41
CA ILE A 146 -18.09 -9.65 4.40
C ILE A 146 -19.59 -9.97 4.43
N GLU A 147 -20.45 -8.95 4.49
CA GLU A 147 -21.92 -9.10 4.48
C GLU A 147 -22.43 -9.82 3.23
N HIS A 148 -21.75 -9.63 2.09
CA HIS A 148 -22.02 -10.36 0.86
C HIS A 148 -21.32 -11.73 0.75
N GLY A 149 -20.70 -12.22 1.83
CA GLY A 149 -20.07 -13.54 1.87
C GLY A 149 -18.69 -13.62 1.20
N VAL A 150 -18.07 -12.48 0.90
CA VAL A 150 -16.73 -12.42 0.29
C VAL A 150 -15.67 -12.54 1.37
N LEU A 151 -15.13 -13.76 1.51
CA LEU A 151 -14.13 -14.12 2.52
C LEU A 151 -14.48 -13.58 3.93
N PRO A 152 -15.62 -13.98 4.53
CA PRO A 152 -16.03 -13.49 5.84
C PRO A 152 -15.09 -13.96 6.96
N GLY A 153 -14.49 -15.15 6.81
CA GLY A 153 -13.55 -15.73 7.76
C GLY A 153 -12.09 -15.31 7.54
N LEU A 154 -11.81 -14.28 6.73
CA LEU A 154 -10.46 -13.78 6.54
C LEU A 154 -9.93 -13.34 7.92
N LYS A 155 -8.97 -14.09 8.46
CA LYS A 155 -8.44 -13.85 9.80
C LYS A 155 -7.87 -12.44 9.84
N HIS A 156 -8.52 -11.58 10.62
CA HIS A 156 -7.96 -10.29 11.01
C HIS A 156 -6.62 -10.61 11.68
N GLY A 157 -5.56 -9.90 11.29
CA GLY A 157 -4.19 -10.19 11.73
C GLY A 157 -4.16 -10.52 13.23
N ILE A 158 -3.57 -11.68 13.54
CA ILE A 158 -3.32 -12.24 14.88
C ILE A 158 -4.07 -11.49 15.99
N GLU A 159 -5.26 -11.96 16.35
CA GLU A 159 -5.80 -11.69 17.69
C GLU A 159 -4.80 -12.25 18.69
N ILE A 160 -3.93 -11.39 19.24
CA ILE A 160 -3.24 -11.68 20.48
C ILE A 160 -4.33 -11.68 21.54
N LYS A 161 -4.95 -12.84 21.73
CA LYS A 161 -5.85 -13.10 22.84
C LYS A 161 -5.04 -12.81 24.11
N PRO A 162 -5.41 -11.82 24.95
CA PRO A 162 -4.73 -11.65 26.22
C PRO A 162 -5.07 -12.87 27.06
N SER A 163 -4.14 -13.83 27.12
CA SER A 163 -4.25 -14.94 28.04
C SER A 163 -4.21 -14.35 29.45
N ALA A 164 -5.24 -14.67 30.25
CA ALA A 164 -5.28 -14.31 31.67
C ALA A 164 -3.97 -14.74 32.37
N PRO A 165 -3.51 -13.98 33.39
CA PRO A 165 -2.22 -14.23 34.00
C PRO A 165 -2.23 -15.58 34.75
N PRO A 166 -1.24 -16.46 34.52
CA PRO A 166 -1.02 -17.59 35.42
C PRO A 166 -0.41 -17.07 36.71
N THR A 167 -1.01 -17.47 37.82
CA THR A 167 -0.45 -17.29 39.16
C THR A 167 0.95 -17.87 39.27
N ALA A 168 1.80 -17.14 39.99
CA ALA A 168 3.24 -17.29 40.10
C ALA A 168 3.80 -18.71 40.30
N SER A 169 4.85 -19.03 39.56
CA SER A 169 6.11 -19.57 40.14
C SER A 169 7.25 -19.43 39.15
N SER A 170 8.39 -18.99 39.68
CA SER A 170 9.63 -18.61 39.01
C SER A 170 10.32 -19.77 38.29
N HIS A 171 10.86 -19.53 37.09
CA HIS A 171 12.21 -19.97 36.68
C HIS A 171 12.73 -19.13 35.50
N HIS A 172 14.03 -18.84 35.58
CA HIS A 172 14.85 -17.99 34.73
C HIS A 172 15.08 -18.58 33.32
N SER A 173 14.94 -17.75 32.27
CA SER A 173 15.88 -17.65 31.13
C SER A 173 15.41 -16.58 30.12
N GLY A 174 16.37 -15.78 29.65
CA GLY A 174 16.17 -14.51 28.96
C GLY A 174 15.29 -14.56 27.70
N SER A 175 14.29 -13.66 27.68
CA SER A 175 13.54 -13.30 26.49
C SER A 175 14.22 -12.09 25.84
N VAL A 176 14.76 -12.27 24.64
CA VAL A 176 15.13 -11.15 23.77
C VAL A 176 13.83 -10.45 23.39
N ALA A 177 13.68 -9.20 23.82
CA ALA A 177 12.59 -8.35 23.37
C ALA A 177 12.87 -8.00 21.91
N ILE A 178 12.14 -8.62 20.98
CA ILE A 178 12.11 -8.13 19.60
C ILE A 178 11.20 -6.91 19.60
N GLU A 179 11.80 -5.74 19.43
CA GLU A 179 11.04 -4.50 19.27
C GLU A 179 10.20 -4.60 18.00
N GLN A 180 8.96 -4.09 18.05
CA GLN A 180 7.99 -4.21 16.96
C GLN A 180 8.46 -3.56 15.64
N GLY A 181 9.51 -2.74 15.68
CA GLY A 181 10.22 -2.24 14.49
C GLY A 181 11.03 -3.32 13.77
N GLU A 182 11.71 -4.20 14.51
CA GLU A 182 12.59 -5.24 13.96
C GLU A 182 11.81 -6.34 13.23
N LEU A 183 10.60 -6.66 13.68
CA LEU A 183 9.74 -7.63 12.99
C LEU A 183 9.20 -7.07 11.67
N ALA A 184 8.84 -5.79 11.63
CA ALA A 184 8.41 -5.11 10.41
C ALA A 184 9.57 -4.98 9.41
N GLU A 185 10.78 -4.70 9.93
CA GLU A 185 12.00 -4.61 9.15
C GLU A 185 12.43 -5.98 8.61
N ALA A 186 12.37 -7.04 9.41
CA ALA A 186 12.64 -8.42 9.00
C ALA A 186 11.66 -8.91 7.93
N LEU A 187 10.38 -8.53 8.02
CA LEU A 187 9.35 -8.88 7.02
C LEU A 187 9.55 -8.09 5.71
N HIS A 188 9.97 -6.82 5.80
CA HIS A 188 10.40 -6.03 4.64
C HIS A 188 11.66 -6.59 3.98
N GLN A 189 12.63 -7.07 4.76
CA GLN A 189 13.90 -7.64 4.27
C GLN A 189 13.68 -9.00 3.59
N LEU A 190 12.78 -9.82 4.13
CA LEU A 190 12.42 -11.12 3.54
C LEU A 190 11.65 -10.96 2.22
N LEU A 191 10.80 -9.94 2.12
CA LEU A 191 10.08 -9.60 0.88
C LEU A 191 10.97 -8.89 -0.14
N ALA A 192 11.98 -8.13 0.29
CA ALA A 192 12.98 -7.49 -0.58
C ALA A 192 14.03 -8.47 -1.12
N GLY A 193 14.38 -9.52 -0.35
CA GLY A 193 15.39 -10.51 -0.72
C GLY A 193 14.98 -11.52 -1.81
N GLN A 194 13.72 -11.52 -2.25
CA GLN A 194 13.23 -12.45 -3.28
C GLN A 194 13.45 -11.99 -4.73
N LYS A 195 14.11 -10.84 -4.94
CA LYS A 195 14.47 -10.37 -6.28
C LYS A 195 15.98 -10.18 -6.43
N TYR A 196 16.79 -11.21 -6.26
CA TYR A 196 18.04 -11.38 -7.03
C TYR A 196 18.42 -12.87 -7.04
N GLY A 197 17.97 -13.58 -8.07
CA GLY A 197 18.60 -14.84 -8.47
C GLY A 197 19.97 -14.54 -9.06
N GLY A 198 21.00 -14.69 -8.24
CA GLY A 198 22.40 -14.62 -8.65
C GLY A 198 23.21 -15.48 -7.68
N ALA A 199 23.73 -16.60 -8.18
CA ALA A 199 24.59 -17.51 -7.43
C ALA A 199 25.76 -16.78 -6.76
N PRO A 200 26.33 -17.36 -5.69
CA PRO A 200 27.66 -17.91 -5.89
C PRO A 200 27.95 -19.23 -5.17
N ALA A 201 28.92 -19.93 -5.74
CA ALA A 201 29.64 -21.04 -5.17
C ALA A 201 30.43 -20.63 -3.91
N GLY A 202 30.64 -21.58 -2.99
CA GLY A 202 31.74 -21.47 -2.03
C GLY A 202 31.44 -21.99 -0.62
N SER A 203 31.69 -23.29 -0.44
CA SER A 203 32.38 -23.91 0.72
C SER A 203 32.06 -23.42 2.16
N GLY A 204 31.47 -24.32 2.95
CA GLY A 204 31.41 -24.17 4.41
C GLY A 204 30.80 -25.39 5.09
N ARG A 205 31.63 -26.39 5.40
CA ARG A 205 31.24 -27.56 6.22
C ARG A 205 30.94 -27.10 7.66
N VAL A 206 29.79 -27.49 8.21
CA VAL A 206 29.69 -27.85 9.64
C VAL A 206 28.76 -29.05 9.78
N ALA A 207 29.32 -30.15 10.28
CA ALA A 207 28.63 -31.38 10.63
C ALA A 207 27.91 -31.21 11.97
N VAL A 208 26.65 -31.64 12.09
CA VAL A 208 26.02 -31.89 13.39
C VAL A 208 25.08 -33.10 13.32
N ILE A 209 25.61 -34.22 13.83
CA ILE A 209 25.01 -35.17 14.78
C ILE A 209 23.78 -35.98 14.34
N ALA A 210 24.06 -37.28 14.20
CA ALA A 210 23.13 -38.39 14.14
C ALA A 210 22.22 -38.49 15.37
N SER A 211 20.97 -38.90 15.15
CA SER A 211 20.16 -39.60 16.17
C SER A 211 19.28 -40.63 15.50
N ARG A 212 19.80 -41.87 15.43
CA ARG A 212 19.02 -43.09 15.15
C ARG A 212 18.07 -43.34 16.33
N LYS A 213 16.76 -43.30 16.09
CA LYS A 213 15.77 -43.97 16.94
C LYS A 213 15.25 -45.22 16.23
N ARG A 214 15.73 -46.35 16.76
CA ARG A 214 15.10 -47.66 17.01
C ARG A 214 14.09 -48.24 16.01
N ALA A 215 14.45 -49.46 15.61
CA ALA A 215 13.63 -50.51 15.05
C ALA A 215 12.39 -50.86 15.89
N TYR A 216 11.30 -51.20 15.20
CA TYR A 216 10.31 -52.21 15.59
C TYR A 216 9.51 -52.66 14.35
N LYS A 217 9.15 -53.95 14.29
CA LYS A 217 8.41 -54.72 13.25
C LYS A 217 9.22 -55.19 12.03
N MET A 218 9.23 -56.47 11.63
CA MET A 218 8.67 -57.74 12.13
C MET A 218 9.68 -58.85 11.88
#